data_AF-A0A8J5LXT6-F1
#
_entry.id   AF-A0A8J5LXT6-F1
#
_cell.length_a   1.000
_cell.length_b   1.000
_cell.length_c   1.000
_cell.angle_alpha   90.00
_cell.angle_beta   90.00
_cell.angle_gamma   90.00
#
_symmetry.space_group_name_H-M   'P 1'
#
loop_
_entity.id
_entity.type
_entity.pdbx_description
1 polymer ?
#
loop_
_entity_poly.entity_id
_entity_poly.type
_entity_poly.pdbx_seq_one_letter_code
_entity_poly.pdbx_strand_id
1 'polypeptide(L)'
;MTANYFVEQQTYLDDRDLVVTTSGRTQVQHVARRLDDVFADAADAEKKTHIRTATTKEQQKVNTLLAKWIARHFRPMIIVEDKGFVELFHFITHDLGRVSLLLSKRTQLRNDIVALAVYYRTRVKSDIERCCVYFSMPSDVWTERDG
;
A
#
# COMPACT_ATOMS: atom_id res chain seq x y z
N MET A 1 9.69 17.36 14.12
CA MET A 1 8.63 16.62 13.40
C MET A 1 9.16 15.38 12.64
N THR A 2 10.28 14.77 13.08
CA THR A 2 10.95 13.65 12.40
C THR A 2 10.91 12.34 13.18
N ALA A 3 10.63 12.38 14.49
CA ALA A 3 10.63 11.19 15.34
C ALA A 3 9.44 10.24 15.07
N ASN A 4 8.25 10.78 14.82
CA ASN A 4 7.04 9.95 14.64
C ASN A 4 7.06 9.13 13.33
N TYR A 5 7.76 9.61 12.30
CA TYR A 5 7.88 8.89 11.03
C TYR A 5 8.77 7.64 11.16
N PHE A 6 9.83 7.73 11.98
CA PHE A 6 10.73 6.61 12.25
C PHE A 6 10.03 5.48 13.04
N VAL A 7 9.20 5.84 14.02
CA VAL A 7 8.44 4.86 14.81
C VAL A 7 7.42 4.13 13.94
N GLU A 8 6.68 4.86 13.09
CA GLU A 8 5.66 4.27 12.20
C GLU A 8 6.30 3.32 11.17
N GLN A 9 7.51 3.63 10.67
CA GLN A 9 8.27 2.73 9.79
C GLN A 9 8.79 1.49 10.50
N GLN A 10 9.27 1.61 11.73
CA GLN A 10 9.79 0.47 12.49
C GLN A 10 8.67 -0.52 12.84
N THR A 11 7.50 -0.01 13.26
CA THR A 11 6.31 -0.85 13.50
C THR A 11 5.85 -1.58 12.23
N TYR A 12 6.01 -0.97 11.06
CA TYR A 12 5.63 -1.58 9.77
C TYR A 12 6.59 -2.70 9.32
N LEU A 13 7.85 -2.67 9.78
CA LEU A 13 8.84 -3.71 9.51
C LEU A 13 8.66 -4.91 10.45
N ASP A 14 8.40 -4.66 11.73
CA ASP A 14 8.23 -5.72 12.74
C ASP A 14 6.99 -6.60 12.47
N ASP A 15 5.93 -6.04 11.89
CA ASP A 15 4.67 -6.75 11.61
C ASP A 15 4.77 -7.74 10.41
N ARG A 16 5.85 -7.67 9.60
CA ARG A 16 6.07 -8.61 8.47
C ARG A 16 6.69 -9.94 8.89
N ASP A 17 7.30 -10.02 10.07
CA ASP A 17 8.07 -11.19 10.51
C ASP A 17 7.28 -12.12 11.47
N LEU A 18 6.02 -11.81 11.79
CA LEU A 18 5.16 -12.67 12.59
C LEU A 18 4.30 -13.61 11.73
N VAL A 19 4.67 -14.88 11.70
CA VAL A 19 3.80 -15.98 11.24
C VAL A 19 3.16 -16.65 12.45
N VAL A 20 1.83 -16.58 12.57
CA VAL A 20 1.07 -17.28 13.61
C VAL A 20 0.88 -18.74 13.20
N THR A 21 1.49 -19.66 13.95
CA THR A 21 1.20 -21.10 13.83
C THR A 21 0.05 -21.50 14.75
N THR A 22 -0.66 -22.56 14.37
CA THR A 22 -1.93 -23.06 14.94
C THR A 22 -1.90 -23.53 16.40
N SER A 23 -0.81 -23.29 17.13
CA SER A 23 -0.65 -23.71 18.54
C SER A 23 -0.37 -22.56 19.52
N GLY A 24 -0.57 -21.30 19.12
CA GLY A 24 -0.62 -20.17 20.06
C GLY A 24 0.70 -19.84 20.76
N ARG A 25 1.84 -20.33 20.25
CA ARG A 25 3.18 -19.91 20.69
C ARG A 25 3.85 -19.06 19.61
N THR A 26 4.10 -17.80 19.95
CA THR A 26 4.93 -16.88 19.16
C THR A 26 6.38 -17.36 19.22
N GLN A 27 6.89 -17.92 18.13
CA GLN A 27 8.32 -18.13 17.94
C GLN A 27 8.81 -17.27 16.77
N VAL A 28 9.91 -16.55 17.01
CA VAL A 28 10.68 -15.88 15.96
C VAL A 28 11.30 -16.98 15.11
N GLN A 29 10.68 -17.31 13.98
CA GLN A 29 11.30 -18.21 13.02
C GLN A 29 12.37 -17.39 12.28
N HIS A 30 13.62 -17.45 12.77
CA HIS A 30 14.77 -17.14 11.92
C HIS A 30 14.76 -18.18 10.80
N VAL A 31 14.00 -17.91 9.73
CA VAL A 31 14.19 -18.58 8.46
C VAL A 31 15.60 -18.20 8.04
N ALA A 32 16.55 -19.09 8.28
CA ALA A 32 17.86 -19.02 7.67
C ALA A 32 17.60 -18.96 6.17
N ARG A 33 17.60 -17.75 5.60
CA ARG A 33 17.55 -17.54 4.16
C ARG A 33 18.73 -18.35 3.64
N ARG A 34 18.47 -19.44 2.91
CA ARG A 34 19.53 -20.24 2.30
C ARG A 34 20.27 -19.29 1.35
N LEU A 35 21.41 -18.78 1.82
CA LEU A 35 22.23 -17.83 1.07
C LEU A 35 22.77 -18.49 -0.21
N ASP A 36 22.87 -19.82 -0.21
CA ASP A 36 23.29 -20.62 -1.36
C ASP A 36 22.42 -20.39 -2.60
N ASP A 37 21.10 -20.20 -2.43
CA ASP A 37 20.19 -19.91 -3.56
C ASP A 37 20.34 -18.47 -4.06
N VAL A 38 20.70 -17.53 -3.18
CA VAL A 38 20.86 -16.10 -3.52
C VAL A 38 22.14 -15.83 -4.31
N PHE A 39 23.20 -16.61 -4.05
CA PHE A 39 24.48 -16.47 -4.76
C PHE A 39 24.59 -17.37 -5.99
N ALA A 40 23.80 -18.44 -6.10
CA ALA A 40 23.72 -19.25 -7.32
C ALA A 40 23.20 -18.47 -8.53
N ASP A 41 22.26 -17.53 -8.31
CA ASP A 41 21.70 -16.67 -9.35
C ASP A 41 22.67 -15.57 -9.83
N ALA A 42 23.68 -15.23 -9.03
CA ALA A 42 24.68 -14.21 -9.38
C ALA A 42 25.73 -14.71 -10.38
N ALA A 43 25.85 -16.02 -10.58
CA ALA A 43 26.84 -16.64 -11.47
C ALA A 43 26.36 -16.74 -12.93
N ASP A 44 25.06 -16.68 -13.19
CA ASP A 44 24.47 -16.72 -14.54
C ASP A 44 24.02 -15.30 -14.94
N ALA A 45 24.97 -14.44 -15.31
CA ALA A 45 24.68 -13.10 -15.82
C ALA A 45 23.79 -13.06 -17.08
N GLU A 46 23.54 -14.22 -17.72
CA GLU A 46 22.73 -14.37 -18.93
C GLU A 46 21.38 -15.10 -18.74
N LYS A 47 21.03 -15.58 -17.54
CA LYS A 47 19.65 -16.04 -17.32
C LYS A 47 18.75 -14.82 -17.24
N LYS A 48 18.08 -14.52 -18.36
CA LYS A 48 16.92 -13.64 -18.39
C LYS A 48 15.89 -14.18 -17.40
N THR A 49 15.94 -13.70 -16.15
CA THR A 49 14.91 -13.95 -15.14
C THR A 49 13.56 -13.60 -15.75
N HIS A 50 12.68 -14.60 -15.82
CA HIS A 50 11.37 -14.47 -16.44
C HIS A 50 10.54 -13.41 -15.73
N ILE A 51 9.92 -12.50 -16.49
CA ILE A 51 9.00 -11.50 -15.95
C ILE A 51 7.76 -12.24 -15.46
N ARG A 52 7.50 -12.17 -14.15
CA ARG A 52 6.35 -12.82 -13.54
C ARG A 52 5.13 -11.91 -13.60
N THR A 53 3.97 -12.42 -14.00
CA THR A 53 2.70 -11.70 -13.86
C THR A 53 2.27 -11.67 -12.39
N ALA A 54 1.89 -10.50 -11.89
CA ALA A 54 1.38 -10.36 -10.53
C ALA A 54 0.11 -11.20 -10.32
N THR A 55 0.01 -11.82 -9.14
CA THR A 55 -1.23 -12.50 -8.73
C THR A 55 -2.33 -11.49 -8.46
N THR A 56 -3.58 -11.93 -8.53
CA THR A 56 -4.75 -11.08 -8.23
C THR A 56 -4.67 -10.43 -6.85
N LYS A 57 -4.14 -11.16 -5.85
CA LYS A 57 -3.96 -10.63 -4.48
C LYS A 57 -2.92 -9.52 -4.42
N GLU A 58 -1.80 -9.70 -5.12
CA GLU A 58 -0.74 -8.68 -5.20
C GLU A 58 -1.24 -7.43 -5.93
N GLN A 59 -1.93 -7.61 -7.06
CA GLN A 59 -2.54 -6.51 -7.80
C GLN A 59 -3.54 -5.74 -6.94
N GLN A 60 -4.43 -6.44 -6.23
CA GLN A 60 -5.39 -5.81 -5.33
C GLN A 60 -4.69 -5.06 -4.18
N LYS A 61 -3.59 -5.62 -3.65
CA LYS A 61 -2.79 -4.95 -2.61
C LYS A 61 -2.15 -3.67 -3.13
N VAL A 62 -1.57 -3.69 -4.33
CA VAL A 62 -1.00 -2.50 -4.99
C VAL A 62 -2.08 -1.44 -5.21
N ASN A 63 -3.24 -1.83 -5.74
CA ASN A 63 -4.38 -0.91 -5.96
C ASN A 63 -4.82 -0.26 -4.65
N THR A 64 -4.93 -1.05 -3.58
CA THR A 64 -5.29 -0.55 -2.24
C THR A 64 -4.26 0.43 -1.70
N LEU A 65 -2.96 0.13 -1.87
CA LEU A 65 -1.88 1.02 -1.41
C LEU A 65 -1.86 2.33 -2.20
N LEU A 66 -2.04 2.26 -3.52
CA LEU A 66 -2.11 3.43 -4.39
C LEU A 66 -3.30 4.32 -4.01
N ALA A 67 -4.49 3.73 -3.83
CA ALA A 67 -5.68 4.45 -3.38
C ALA A 67 -5.49 5.12 -2.02
N LYS A 68 -4.88 4.42 -1.06
CA LYS A 68 -4.55 5.00 0.26
C LYS A 68 -3.56 6.15 0.15
N TRP A 69 -2.51 6.01 -0.64
CA TRP A 69 -1.51 7.06 -0.81
C TRP A 69 -2.12 8.31 -1.44
N ILE A 70 -2.89 8.14 -2.51
CA ILE A 70 -3.56 9.25 -3.20
C ILE A 70 -4.55 9.96 -2.27
N ALA A 71 -5.39 9.21 -1.55
CA ALA A 71 -6.36 9.78 -0.61
C ALA A 71 -5.69 10.47 0.59
N ARG A 72 -4.66 9.86 1.19
CA ARG A 72 -3.99 10.39 2.39
C ARG A 72 -3.19 11.67 2.11
N HIS A 73 -2.62 11.79 0.92
CA HIS A 73 -1.79 12.93 0.53
C HIS A 73 -2.47 13.89 -0.44
N PHE A 74 -3.80 13.76 -0.62
CA PHE A 74 -4.61 14.58 -1.53
C PHE A 74 -3.97 14.74 -2.91
N ARG A 75 -3.38 13.66 -3.43
CA ARG A 75 -2.77 13.70 -4.76
C ARG A 75 -3.88 13.75 -5.81
N PRO A 76 -3.71 14.51 -6.89
CA PRO A 76 -4.65 14.48 -8.01
C PRO A 76 -4.75 13.06 -8.58
N MET A 77 -5.97 12.53 -8.76
CA MET A 77 -6.17 11.19 -9.33
C MET A 77 -5.61 11.05 -10.75
N ILE A 78 -5.45 12.16 -11.48
CA ILE A 78 -4.85 12.20 -12.83
C ILE A 78 -3.40 11.68 -12.85
N ILE A 79 -2.70 11.63 -11.70
CA ILE A 79 -1.30 11.19 -11.62
C ILE A 79 -1.08 9.78 -12.19
N VAL A 80 -2.08 8.90 -12.14
CA VAL A 80 -1.97 7.53 -12.70
C VAL A 80 -1.98 7.49 -14.23
N GLU A 81 -2.26 8.62 -14.88
CA GLU A 81 -2.22 8.80 -16.32
C GLU A 81 -1.04 9.69 -16.75
N ASP A 82 -0.29 10.24 -15.80
CA ASP A 82 0.92 11.00 -16.09
C ASP A 82 2.00 10.07 -16.66
N LYS A 83 2.60 10.48 -17.78
CA LYS A 83 3.56 9.64 -18.51
C LYS A 83 4.81 9.36 -17.68
N GLY A 84 5.35 10.37 -17.00
CA GLY A 84 6.55 10.21 -16.18
C GLY A 84 6.31 9.29 -14.99
N PHE A 85 5.15 9.40 -14.35
CA PHE A 85 4.75 8.48 -13.29
C PHE A 85 4.56 7.04 -13.79
N VAL A 86 3.91 6.85 -14.95
CA VAL A 86 3.73 5.53 -15.56
C VAL A 86 5.07 4.89 -15.92
N GLU A 87 5.98 5.65 -16.52
CA GLU A 87 7.34 5.18 -16.86
C GLU A 87 8.14 4.80 -15.62
N LEU A 88 8.12 5.64 -14.58
CA LEU A 88 8.79 5.33 -13.31
C LEU A 88 8.19 4.09 -12.65
N PHE A 89 6.86 3.98 -12.62
CA PHE A 89 6.18 2.82 -12.06
C PHE A 89 6.58 1.55 -12.81
N HIS A 90 6.54 1.58 -14.14
CA HIS A 90 6.96 0.48 -14.99
C HIS A 90 8.42 0.10 -14.73
N PHE A 91 9.33 1.06 -14.71
CA PHE A 91 10.75 0.81 -14.45
C PHE A 91 10.97 0.09 -13.11
N ILE A 92 10.31 0.56 -12.05
CA ILE A 92 10.43 -0.06 -10.72
C ILE A 92 9.84 -1.47 -10.71
N THR A 93 8.64 -1.67 -11.25
CA THR A 93 7.95 -2.96 -11.13
C THR A 93 8.45 -3.99 -12.12
N HIS A 94 8.57 -3.59 -13.39
CA HIS A 94 8.87 -4.47 -14.51
C HIS A 94 10.39 -4.64 -14.70
N ASP A 95 11.14 -3.54 -14.78
CA ASP A 95 12.55 -3.59 -15.17
C ASP A 95 13.45 -3.98 -14.00
N LEU A 96 13.21 -3.39 -12.82
CA LEU A 96 13.92 -3.75 -11.58
C LEU A 96 13.25 -4.93 -10.88
N GLY A 97 11.94 -4.86 -10.66
CA GLY A 97 11.19 -5.84 -9.87
C GLY A 97 10.90 -7.15 -10.61
N ARG A 98 11.04 -7.18 -11.95
CA ARG A 98 10.68 -8.34 -12.80
C ARG A 98 9.24 -8.83 -12.61
N VAL A 99 8.34 -7.92 -12.25
CA VAL A 99 6.91 -8.20 -12.10
C VAL A 99 6.09 -7.32 -13.04
N SER A 100 5.26 -7.97 -13.85
CA SER A 100 4.25 -7.29 -14.65
C SER A 100 3.04 -6.95 -13.77
N LEU A 101 2.87 -5.65 -13.51
CA LEU A 101 1.77 -5.06 -12.74
C LEU A 101 0.99 -4.10 -13.64
N LEU A 102 -0.34 -4.10 -13.47
CA LEU A 102 -1.19 -3.14 -14.14
C LEU A 102 -1.40 -1.92 -13.24
N LEU A 103 -1.10 -0.73 -13.72
CA LEU A 103 -1.45 0.48 -12.99
C LEU A 103 -2.96 0.72 -13.05
N SER A 104 -3.58 1.00 -11.89
CA SER A 104 -5.00 1.31 -11.83
C SER A 104 -5.34 2.56 -12.64
N LYS A 105 -6.35 2.44 -13.51
CA LYS A 105 -6.94 3.59 -14.19
C LYS A 105 -7.69 4.47 -13.19
N ARG A 106 -7.88 5.74 -13.55
CA ARG A 106 -8.56 6.75 -12.72
C ARG A 106 -9.94 6.31 -12.21
N THR A 107 -10.75 5.68 -13.04
CA THR A 107 -12.08 5.18 -12.64
C THR A 107 -11.98 4.10 -11.56
N GLN A 108 -11.07 3.13 -11.73
CA GLN A 108 -10.84 2.09 -10.73
C GLN A 108 -10.33 2.69 -9.43
N LEU A 109 -9.36 3.60 -9.52
CA LEU A 109 -8.79 4.31 -8.39
C LEU A 109 -9.87 5.07 -7.59
N ARG A 110 -10.78 5.78 -8.28
CA ARG A 110 -11.91 6.46 -7.64
C ARG A 110 -12.77 5.47 -6.85
N ASN A 111 -13.11 4.32 -7.45
CA ASN A 111 -13.92 3.30 -6.79
C ASN A 111 -13.20 2.72 -5.56
N ASP A 112 -11.90 2.47 -5.66
CA ASP A 112 -11.07 1.97 -4.56
C ASP A 112 -11.01 2.98 -3.40
N ILE A 113 -10.88 4.29 -3.71
CA ILE A 113 -10.93 5.36 -2.70
C ILE A 113 -12.30 5.41 -2.01
N VAL A 114 -13.40 5.30 -2.77
CA VAL A 114 -14.76 5.27 -2.21
C VAL A 114 -14.93 4.05 -1.29
N ALA A 115 -14.46 2.87 -1.71
CA ALA A 115 -14.53 1.66 -0.89
C ALA A 115 -13.73 1.80 0.42
N LEU A 116 -12.53 2.39 0.35
CA LEU A 116 -11.74 2.71 1.55
C LEU A 116 -12.46 3.70 2.46
N ALA A 117 -13.09 4.73 1.91
CA ALA A 117 -13.85 5.71 2.69
C ALA A 117 -15.04 5.05 3.42
N VAL A 118 -15.77 4.14 2.75
CA VAL A 118 -16.84 3.36 3.39
C VAL A 118 -16.28 2.52 4.54
N TYR A 119 -15.19 1.80 4.32
CA TYR A 119 -14.53 0.99 5.36
C TYR A 119 -14.14 1.85 6.58
N TYR A 120 -13.48 3.00 6.36
CA TYR A 120 -13.06 3.88 7.44
C TYR A 120 -14.23 4.55 8.16
N ARG A 121 -15.30 4.94 7.46
CA ARG A 121 -16.52 5.47 8.10
C ARG A 121 -17.15 4.43 9.04
N THR A 122 -17.23 3.18 8.62
CA THR A 122 -17.73 2.09 9.48
C THR A 122 -16.86 1.92 10.73
N ARG A 123 -15.54 1.96 10.56
CA ARG A 123 -14.60 1.86 11.68
C ARG A 123 -14.76 3.03 12.66
N VAL A 124 -14.76 4.26 12.16
CA VAL A 124 -14.94 5.48 12.97
C VAL A 124 -16.29 5.46 13.69
N LYS A 125 -17.36 5.05 13.00
CA LYS A 125 -18.68 4.90 13.61
C LYS A 125 -18.65 3.92 14.79
N SER A 126 -18.05 2.75 14.60
CA SER A 126 -17.91 1.76 15.68
C SER A 126 -17.08 2.29 16.86
N ASP A 127 -16.02 3.04 16.60
CA ASP A 127 -15.20 3.66 17.65
C ASP A 127 -15.96 4.76 18.39
N ILE A 128 -16.78 5.57 17.69
CA ILE A 128 -17.66 6.57 18.31
C ILE A 128 -18.68 5.89 19.21
N GLU A 129 -19.39 4.87 18.72
CA GLU A 129 -20.40 4.12 19.48
C GLU A 129 -19.83 3.49 20.76
N ARG A 130 -18.56 3.05 20.71
CA ARG A 130 -17.90 2.39 21.85
C ARG A 130 -17.30 3.38 22.85
N CYS A 131 -16.75 4.49 22.39
CA CYS A 131 -15.83 5.30 23.19
C CYS A 131 -16.25 6.76 23.37
N CYS A 132 -17.28 7.25 22.66
CA CYS A 132 -17.62 8.66 22.63
C CYS A 132 -18.91 8.96 23.42
N VAL A 133 -18.77 9.47 24.65
CA VAL A 133 -19.92 9.87 25.49
C VAL A 133 -20.46 11.24 25.08
N TYR A 134 -19.59 12.14 24.64
CA TYR A 134 -19.92 13.49 24.18
C TYR A 134 -19.16 13.81 22.91
N PHE A 135 -19.78 14.50 21.96
CA PHE A 135 -19.13 14.99 20.74
C PHE A 135 -19.57 16.42 20.43
N SER A 136 -18.73 17.14 19.70
CA SER A 136 -19.08 18.42 19.08
C SER A 136 -18.69 18.36 17.61
N MET A 137 -19.43 19.06 16.76
CA MET A 137 -19.18 19.11 15.32
C MET A 137 -19.10 20.58 14.89
N PRO A 138 -17.92 21.06 14.46
CA PRO A 138 -17.83 22.39 13.90
C PRO A 138 -18.59 22.42 12.57
N SER A 139 -19.39 23.47 12.36
CA SER A 139 -20.00 23.76 11.06
C SER A 139 -19.22 24.89 10.43
N ASP A 140 -18.61 24.61 9.27
CA ASP A 140 -17.95 25.62 8.46
C ASP A 140 -18.85 25.96 7.27
N VAL A 141 -19.09 27.26 7.05
CA VAL A 141 -19.97 27.79 6.00
C VAL A 141 -19.24 28.94 5.32
N TRP A 142 -18.91 28.76 4.05
CA TRP A 142 -18.33 29.80 3.20
C TRP A 142 -19.10 29.93 1.89
N THR A 143 -18.96 31.09 1.25
CA THR A 143 -19.48 31.34 -0.10
C THR A 143 -18.29 31.54 -1.03
N GLU A 144 -18.25 30.79 -2.11
CA GLU A 144 -17.25 30.91 -3.17
C GLU A 144 -17.87 31.67 -4.35
N ARG A 145 -17.11 32.58 -4.98
CA ARG A 145 -17.52 33.20 -6.23
C ARG A 145 -16.83 32.43 -7.36
N ASP A 146 -17.61 31.69 -8.13
CA ASP A 146 -17.14 31.10 -9.39
C ASP A 146 -16.61 32.24 -10.29
N GLY A 147 -15.37 32.11 -10.74
CA GLY A 147 -14.75 32.97 -11.75
C GLY A 147 -14.96 32.44 -13.15
#